data_AF-S8CH71-F1
#
_entry.id   AF-S8CH71-F1
#
_cell.length_a   1.000
_cell.length_b   1.000
_cell.length_c   1.000
_cell.angle_alpha   90.00
_cell.angle_beta   90.00
_cell.angle_gamma   90.00
#
_symmetry.space_group_name_H-M   'P 1'
#
loop_
_entity.id
_entity.type
_entity.pdbx_description
1 polymer ?
#
loop_
_entity_poly.entity_id
_entity_poly.type
_entity_poly.pdbx_seq_one_letter_code
_entity_poly.pdbx_strand_id
1 'polypeptide(L)'
;MQGRDVDDHTLIRFLRTTDFDVMRSKHLFLQCIRWRQEFRVDQILKEFKYHEEEQVKKIYPHGFHGVDRSGRPVYIEKIGKIDHDKLLQVTTADRFIKHHVYEQEKTLNFRYPACSLAAKTHIDSTLTILDVKDMGPTQFTKAARFVFTEIQKIDSNYYPETLHKLFVVNAGPGFRVIWKGMIKSFLDARTLPKIM
;
A
#
# COMPACT_ATOMS: atom_id res chain seq x y z
N MET A 1 -7.55 14.45 -19.98
CA MET A 1 -6.18 13.91 -19.89
C MET A 1 -5.33 14.47 -21.04
N GLN A 2 -4.93 15.73 -20.95
CA GLN A 2 -3.88 16.28 -21.81
C GLN A 2 -2.67 16.49 -20.89
N GLY A 3 -1.56 15.78 -21.15
CA GLY A 3 -0.25 16.12 -20.61
C GLY A 3 0.15 15.54 -19.25
N ARG A 4 -0.07 14.24 -19.00
CA ARG A 4 0.85 13.52 -18.10
C ARG A 4 1.55 12.46 -18.93
N ASP A 5 2.82 12.68 -19.24
CA ASP A 5 3.67 11.65 -19.83
C ASP A 5 3.66 10.47 -18.88
N VAL A 6 3.15 9.33 -19.36
CA VAL A 6 3.22 8.08 -18.64
C VAL A 6 4.66 7.62 -18.78
N ASP A 7 5.43 7.69 -17.70
CA ASP A 7 6.83 7.31 -17.73
C ASP A 7 7.01 5.81 -18.02
N ASP A 8 8.15 5.44 -18.61
CA ASP A 8 8.49 4.07 -18.96
C ASP A 8 8.44 3.13 -17.74
N HIS A 9 8.80 3.63 -16.56
CA HIS A 9 8.77 2.85 -15.32
C HIS A 9 7.34 2.44 -14.95
N THR A 10 6.36 3.31 -15.19
CA THR A 10 4.95 3.03 -15.00
C THR A 10 4.48 1.95 -15.95
N LEU A 11 4.81 2.03 -17.23
CA LEU A 11 4.45 0.99 -18.21
C LEU A 11 5.10 -0.36 -17.88
N ILE A 12 6.38 -0.35 -17.50
CA ILE A 12 7.13 -1.55 -17.13
C ILE A 12 6.50 -2.27 -15.92
N ARG A 13 5.91 -1.54 -14.96
CA ARG A 13 5.20 -2.18 -13.83
C ARG A 13 4.01 -3.02 -14.29
N PHE A 14 3.22 -2.53 -15.24
CA PHE A 14 2.12 -3.32 -15.82
C PHE A 14 2.63 -4.50 -16.64
N LEU A 15 3.70 -4.32 -17.41
CA LEU A 15 4.35 -5.41 -18.16
C LEU A 15 4.83 -6.53 -17.24
N ARG A 16 5.55 -6.19 -16.16
CA ARG A 16 6.00 -7.17 -15.16
C ARG A 16 4.83 -7.89 -14.49
N THR A 17 3.72 -7.19 -14.26
CA THR A 17 2.51 -7.77 -13.66
C THR A 17 1.91 -8.89 -14.51
N THR A 18 2.10 -8.86 -15.83
CA THR A 18 1.49 -9.83 -16.75
C THR A 18 2.52 -10.69 -17.46
N ASP A 19 3.72 -10.86 -16.87
CA ASP A 19 4.83 -11.60 -17.49
C ASP A 19 5.11 -11.15 -18.94
N PHE A 20 5.02 -9.84 -19.16
CA PHE A 20 5.19 -9.15 -20.44
C PHE A 20 4.15 -9.49 -21.53
N ASP A 21 3.00 -10.07 -21.18
CA ASP A 21 1.83 -10.13 -22.08
C ASP A 21 1.31 -8.71 -22.35
N VAL A 22 1.62 -8.19 -23.54
CA VAL A 22 1.27 -6.83 -23.97
C VAL A 22 -0.25 -6.59 -23.97
N MET A 23 -1.04 -7.58 -24.38
CA MET A 23 -2.49 -7.43 -24.47
C MET A 23 -3.14 -7.36 -23.10
N ARG A 24 -2.70 -8.22 -22.18
CA ARG A 24 -3.15 -8.21 -20.79
C ARG A 24 -2.67 -6.95 -20.06
N SER A 25 -1.42 -6.54 -20.29
CA SER A 25 -0.86 -5.29 -19.75
C SER A 25 -1.66 -4.08 -20.18
N LYS A 26 -1.96 -3.97 -21.48
CA LYS A 26 -2.80 -2.89 -22.01
C LYS A 26 -4.18 -2.88 -21.35
N HIS A 27 -4.79 -4.04 -21.15
CA HIS A 27 -6.10 -4.13 -20.48
C HIS A 27 -6.04 -3.59 -19.04
N LEU A 28 -5.08 -4.05 -18.23
CA LEU A 28 -4.91 -3.59 -16.85
C LEU A 28 -4.59 -2.10 -16.77
N PHE A 29 -3.72 -1.62 -17.67
CA PHE A 29 -3.36 -0.21 -17.73
C PHE A 29 -4.57 0.69 -18.07
N LEU A 30 -5.40 0.28 -19.03
CA LEU A 30 -6.63 1.00 -19.36
C LEU A 30 -7.65 0.98 -18.22
N GLN A 31 -7.74 -0.13 -17.45
CA GLN A 31 -8.54 -0.18 -16.24
C GLN A 31 -8.04 0.80 -15.18
N CYS A 32 -6.72 0.89 -14.99
CA CYS A 32 -6.13 1.87 -14.08
C CYS A 32 -6.45 3.31 -14.51
N ILE A 33 -6.31 3.64 -15.80
CA ILE A 33 -6.67 4.97 -16.33
C ILE A 33 -8.13 5.33 -16.01
N ARG A 34 -9.08 4.41 -16.23
CA ARG A 34 -10.49 4.64 -15.93
C ARG A 34 -10.72 4.85 -14.43
N TRP A 35 -10.18 3.97 -13.60
CA TRP A 35 -10.29 4.10 -12.15
C TRP A 35 -9.72 5.44 -11.64
N ARG A 36 -8.57 5.89 -12.18
CA ARG A 36 -7.98 7.17 -11.79
C ARG A 36 -8.90 8.36 -12.07
N GLN A 37 -9.66 8.31 -13.17
CA GLN A 37 -10.66 9.33 -13.51
C GLN A 37 -11.85 9.28 -12.55
N GLU A 38 -12.41 8.09 -12.34
CA GLU A 38 -13.56 7.87 -11.46
C GLU A 38 -13.27 8.25 -10.01
N PHE A 39 -12.09 7.85 -9.50
CA PHE A 39 -11.66 8.12 -8.13
C PHE A 39 -11.06 9.53 -7.95
N ARG A 40 -10.90 10.29 -9.04
CA ARG A 40 -10.29 11.64 -9.05
C ARG A 40 -8.90 11.67 -8.41
N VAL A 41 -8.08 10.67 -8.73
CA VAL A 41 -6.74 10.47 -8.13
C VAL A 41 -5.84 11.67 -8.41
N ASP A 42 -5.93 12.26 -9.59
CA ASP A 42 -5.08 13.37 -10.02
C ASP A 42 -5.31 14.66 -9.20
N GLN A 43 -6.46 14.78 -8.55
CA GLN A 43 -6.79 15.91 -7.68
C GLN A 43 -6.53 15.60 -6.20
N ILE A 44 -6.28 14.35 -5.84
CA ILE A 44 -6.29 13.89 -4.44
C ILE A 44 -5.26 14.63 -3.59
N LEU A 45 -4.05 14.87 -4.10
CA LEU A 45 -2.98 15.55 -3.37
C LEU A 45 -3.32 17.02 -3.06
N LYS A 46 -4.19 17.64 -3.85
CA LYS A 46 -4.61 19.04 -3.69
C LYS A 46 -5.87 19.16 -2.82
N GLU A 47 -6.87 18.32 -3.12
CA GLU A 47 -8.23 18.46 -2.60
C GLU A 47 -8.48 17.65 -1.33
N PHE A 48 -7.84 16.48 -1.15
CA PHE A 48 -8.11 15.63 0.00
C PHE A 48 -7.37 16.13 1.25
N LYS A 49 -8.13 16.29 2.33
CA LYS A 49 -7.62 16.62 3.67
C LYS A 49 -8.05 15.55 4.65
N TYR A 50 -7.07 14.94 5.32
CA TYR A 50 -7.28 13.92 6.32
C TYR A 50 -7.11 14.51 7.73
N HIS A 51 -8.08 15.31 8.15
CA HIS A 51 -8.01 16.08 9.40
C HIS A 51 -7.87 15.21 10.64
N GLU A 52 -8.33 13.97 10.57
CA GLU A 52 -8.26 12.97 11.64
C GLU A 52 -6.93 12.21 11.68
N GLU A 53 -5.95 12.53 10.82
CA GLU A 53 -4.69 11.78 10.70
C GLU A 53 -4.01 11.55 12.05
N GLU A 54 -3.82 12.60 12.86
CA GLU A 54 -3.15 12.45 14.17
C GLU A 54 -3.88 11.50 15.12
N GLN A 55 -5.22 11.52 15.09
CA GLN A 55 -6.05 10.64 15.92
C GLN A 55 -5.96 9.20 15.42
N VAL A 56 -6.01 9.03 14.10
CA VAL A 56 -5.82 7.73 13.44
C VAL A 56 -4.45 7.16 13.75
N LYS A 57 -3.37 7.95 13.71
CA LYS A 57 -2.00 7.48 14.02
C LYS A 57 -1.83 7.00 15.46
N LYS A 58 -2.61 7.54 16.41
CA LYS A 58 -2.61 7.08 17.81
C LYS A 58 -3.26 5.70 17.95
N ILE A 59 -4.29 5.42 17.17
CA ILE A 59 -5.05 4.15 17.17
C ILE A 59 -4.37 3.09 16.31
N TYR A 60 -3.86 3.50 15.15
CA TYR A 60 -3.22 2.67 14.16
C TYR A 60 -1.87 3.29 13.80
N PRO A 61 -0.81 2.98 14.55
CA PRO A 61 0.52 3.52 14.28
C PRO A 61 1.08 2.95 12.98
N HIS A 62 1.20 3.81 11.97
CA HIS A 62 1.76 3.46 10.66
C HIS A 62 2.41 4.68 10.01
N GLY A 63 3.34 4.48 9.08
CA GLY A 63 3.93 5.57 8.30
C GLY A 63 5.33 5.29 7.79
N PHE A 64 5.85 6.24 7.00
CA PHE A 64 7.20 6.17 6.46
C PHE A 64 8.23 6.70 7.44
N HIS A 65 9.38 6.02 7.55
CA HIS A 65 10.50 6.46 8.37
C HIS A 65 11.84 5.97 7.80
N GLY A 66 12.68 6.91 7.34
CA GLY A 66 14.00 6.59 6.81
C GLY A 66 13.98 5.83 5.47
N VAL A 67 15.14 5.26 5.12
CA VAL A 67 15.36 4.49 3.90
C VAL A 67 16.16 3.21 4.20
N ASP A 68 16.00 2.20 3.34
CA ASP A 68 16.81 0.98 3.38
C ASP A 68 18.24 1.22 2.87
N ARG A 69 19.07 0.16 2.88
CA ARG A 69 20.47 0.24 2.41
C ARG A 69 20.62 0.59 0.92
N SER A 70 19.58 0.43 0.12
CA SER A 70 19.55 0.82 -1.30
C SER A 70 18.83 2.15 -1.53
N GLY A 71 18.40 2.84 -0.48
CA GLY A 71 17.68 4.11 -0.58
C GLY A 71 16.17 4.00 -0.78
N ARG A 72 15.56 2.81 -0.65
CA ARG A 72 14.11 2.66 -0.75
C ARG A 72 13.44 3.21 0.50
N PRO A 73 12.32 3.96 0.38
CA PRO A 73 11.60 4.42 1.56
C PRO A 73 11.11 3.23 2.38
N VAL A 74 11.18 3.35 3.71
CA VAL A 74 10.73 2.30 4.64
C VAL A 74 9.38 2.68 5.21
N TYR A 75 8.37 1.86 4.95
CA TYR A 75 7.03 1.97 5.54
C TYR A 75 6.91 1.02 6.73
N ILE A 76 6.40 1.50 7.86
CA ILE A 76 6.28 0.73 9.09
C ILE A 76 4.82 0.75 9.53
N GLU A 77 4.32 -0.41 9.92
CA GLU A 77 2.94 -0.58 10.38
C GLU A 77 2.87 -1.50 11.60
N LYS A 78 2.15 -1.07 12.64
CA LYS A 78 1.96 -1.85 13.89
C LYS A 78 0.54 -2.39 13.98
N ILE A 79 0.26 -3.49 13.27
CA ILE A 79 -1.08 -4.05 13.12
C ILE A 79 -1.67 -4.58 14.44
N GLY A 80 -0.85 -5.16 15.34
CA GLY A 80 -1.39 -5.66 16.61
C GLY A 80 -1.84 -4.57 17.58
N LYS A 81 -1.51 -3.30 17.31
CA LYS A 81 -1.97 -2.15 18.12
C LYS A 81 -3.31 -1.57 17.68
N ILE A 82 -3.86 -2.04 16.56
CA ILE A 82 -5.09 -1.45 16.01
C ILE A 82 -6.27 -1.80 16.90
N ASP A 83 -7.01 -0.74 17.27
CA ASP A 83 -8.36 -0.84 17.82
C ASP A 83 -9.35 -0.44 16.71
N HIS A 84 -9.92 -1.44 16.03
CA HIS A 84 -10.79 -1.20 14.87
C HIS A 84 -12.08 -0.48 15.22
N ASP A 85 -12.61 -0.71 16.42
CA ASP A 85 -13.84 -0.05 16.86
C ASP A 85 -13.59 1.44 17.09
N LYS A 86 -12.46 1.80 17.73
CA LYS A 86 -12.06 3.21 17.84
C LYS A 86 -11.69 3.82 16.49
N LEU A 87 -11.05 3.06 15.60
CA LEU A 87 -10.69 3.56 14.27
C LEU A 87 -11.94 4.00 13.51
N LEU A 88 -13.00 3.19 13.54
CA LEU A 88 -14.26 3.50 12.85
C LEU A 88 -15.11 4.58 13.55
N GLN A 89 -14.77 4.95 14.78
CA GLN A 89 -15.34 6.13 15.44
C GLN A 89 -14.65 7.44 15.02
N VAL A 90 -13.39 7.36 14.57
CA VAL A 90 -12.57 8.52 14.21
C VAL A 90 -12.57 8.79 12.70
N THR A 91 -12.59 7.73 11.88
CA THR A 91 -12.61 7.81 10.41
C THR A 91 -13.66 6.85 9.85
N THR A 92 -14.06 7.06 8.60
CA THR A 92 -14.82 6.07 7.85
C THR A 92 -13.89 5.19 7.01
N ALA A 93 -14.38 4.03 6.57
CA ALA A 93 -13.67 3.15 5.64
C ALA A 93 -13.29 3.90 4.35
N ASP A 94 -14.23 4.62 3.76
CA ASP A 94 -14.02 5.39 2.52
C ASP A 94 -12.93 6.45 2.68
N ARG A 95 -12.93 7.18 3.81
CA ARG A 95 -11.90 8.19 4.07
C ARG A 95 -10.54 7.56 4.32
N PHE A 96 -10.48 6.42 5.01
CA PHE A 96 -9.24 5.68 5.23
C PHE A 96 -8.67 5.12 3.92
N ILE A 97 -9.52 4.56 3.05
CA ILE A 97 -9.14 4.08 1.71
C ILE A 97 -8.65 5.25 0.85
N LYS A 98 -9.34 6.40 0.89
CA LYS A 98 -8.91 7.61 0.18
C LYS A 98 -7.58 8.15 0.71
N HIS A 99 -7.35 8.07 2.02
CA HIS A 99 -6.06 8.39 2.63
C HIS A 99 -4.94 7.45 2.17
N HIS A 100 -5.22 6.15 2.02
CA HIS A 100 -4.27 5.19 1.44
C HIS A 100 -3.85 5.59 0.02
N VAL A 101 -4.83 5.91 -0.85
CA VAL A 101 -4.56 6.39 -2.22
C VAL A 101 -3.76 7.71 -2.19
N TYR A 102 -4.08 8.63 -1.27
CA TYR A 102 -3.33 9.87 -1.09
C TYR A 102 -1.87 9.60 -0.73
N GLU A 103 -1.60 8.68 0.19
CA GLU A 103 -0.23 8.30 0.58
C GLU A 103 0.52 7.57 -0.55
N GLN A 104 -0.16 6.78 -1.38
CA GLN A 104 0.42 6.18 -2.59
C GLN A 104 0.83 7.24 -3.61
N GLU A 105 -0.04 8.21 -3.91
CA GLU A 105 0.29 9.31 -4.81
C GLU A 105 1.42 10.17 -4.24
N LYS A 106 1.44 10.43 -2.92
CA LYS A 106 2.53 11.17 -2.27
C LYS A 106 3.85 10.41 -2.36
N THR A 107 3.81 9.08 -2.28
CA THR A 107 4.98 8.23 -2.42
C THR A 107 5.54 8.29 -3.84
N LEU A 108 4.68 8.12 -4.86
CA LEU A 108 5.07 8.19 -6.27
C LEU A 108 5.61 9.57 -6.67
N ASN A 109 4.96 10.66 -6.24
CA ASN A 109 5.27 12.01 -6.71
C ASN A 109 6.37 12.71 -5.90
N PHE A 110 6.63 12.28 -4.65
CA PHE A 110 7.60 12.96 -3.79
C PHE A 110 8.64 12.02 -3.18
N ARG A 111 8.22 10.90 -2.57
CA ARG A 111 9.16 10.02 -1.86
C ARG A 111 10.11 9.32 -2.81
N TYR A 112 9.59 8.72 -3.87
CA TYR A 112 10.41 8.03 -4.88
C TYR A 112 11.38 8.97 -5.60
N PRO A 113 10.97 10.16 -6.08
CA PRO A 113 11.92 11.13 -6.64
C PRO A 113 13.01 11.57 -5.64
N ALA A 114 12.63 11.87 -4.39
CA ALA A 114 13.59 12.28 -3.37
C ALA A 114 14.59 11.15 -3.02
N CYS A 115 14.08 9.93 -2.87
CA CYS A 115 14.90 8.74 -2.65
C CYS A 115 15.83 8.46 -3.83
N SER A 116 15.32 8.59 -5.05
CA SER A 116 16.10 8.38 -6.28
C SER A 116 17.26 9.35 -6.39
N LEU A 117 16.99 10.64 -6.10
CA LEU A 117 18.01 11.68 -6.08
C LEU A 117 19.09 11.40 -5.02
N ALA A 118 18.68 11.06 -3.80
CA ALA A 118 19.60 10.79 -2.70
C ALA A 118 20.46 9.53 -2.95
N ALA A 119 19.86 8.48 -3.50
CA ALA A 119 20.52 7.20 -3.76
C ALA A 119 21.30 7.16 -5.08
N LYS A 120 21.16 8.19 -5.94
CA LYS A 120 21.74 8.26 -7.30
C LYS A 120 21.36 7.04 -8.16
N THR A 121 20.16 6.52 -7.96
CA THR A 121 19.60 5.38 -8.69
C THR A 121 18.09 5.49 -8.73
N HIS A 122 17.43 4.83 -9.67
CA HIS A 122 15.97 4.87 -9.75
C HIS A 122 15.33 4.05 -8.63
N ILE A 123 14.45 4.69 -7.85
CA ILE A 123 13.67 4.07 -6.77
C ILE A 123 12.20 4.12 -7.14
N ASP A 124 11.58 2.95 -7.29
CA ASP A 124 10.16 2.76 -7.66
C ASP A 124 9.41 1.83 -6.70
N SER A 125 10.06 1.40 -5.62
CA SER A 125 9.56 0.40 -4.70
C SER A 125 9.88 0.70 -3.24
N THR A 126 9.05 0.17 -2.35
CA THR A 126 9.05 0.42 -0.90
C THR A 126 9.41 -0.85 -0.14
N LEU A 127 10.19 -0.71 0.94
CA LEU A 127 10.36 -1.77 1.94
C LEU A 127 9.34 -1.56 3.05
N THR A 128 8.56 -2.60 3.35
CA THR A 128 7.56 -2.56 4.41
C THR A 128 7.98 -3.40 5.60
N ILE A 129 7.79 -2.88 6.81
CA ILE A 129 7.92 -3.59 8.07
C ILE A 129 6.54 -3.68 8.70
N LEU A 130 6.03 -4.90 8.84
CA LEU A 130 4.78 -5.21 9.51
C LEU A 130 5.11 -5.79 10.89
N ASP A 131 4.91 -4.99 11.92
CA ASP A 131 5.05 -5.39 13.32
C ASP A 131 3.75 -6.03 13.81
N VAL A 132 3.80 -7.35 13.98
CA VAL A 132 2.66 -8.19 14.37
C VAL A 132 2.67 -8.50 15.87
N LYS A 133 3.46 -7.76 16.67
CA LYS A 133 3.41 -7.88 18.12
C LYS A 133 1.97 -7.62 18.61
N ASP A 134 1.50 -8.45 19.54
CA ASP A 134 0.17 -8.36 20.15
C ASP A 134 -1.00 -8.60 19.18
N MET A 135 -0.74 -9.10 17.97
CA MET A 135 -1.78 -9.39 16.99
C MET A 135 -2.57 -10.65 17.37
N GLY A 136 -3.90 -10.54 17.37
CA GLY A 136 -4.83 -11.61 17.70
C GLY A 136 -6.05 -11.66 16.78
N PRO A 137 -7.07 -12.48 17.13
CA PRO A 137 -8.30 -12.61 16.33
C PRO A 137 -9.12 -11.31 16.24
N THR A 138 -8.99 -10.42 17.23
CA THR A 138 -9.76 -9.16 17.30
C THR A 138 -9.38 -8.17 16.19
N GLN A 139 -8.23 -8.35 15.54
CA GLN A 139 -7.78 -7.57 14.38
C GLN A 139 -8.46 -7.96 13.07
N PHE A 140 -9.28 -9.03 13.07
CA PHE A 140 -9.96 -9.55 11.89
C PHE A 140 -11.47 -9.32 11.96
N THR A 141 -11.91 -8.13 12.35
CA THR A 141 -13.34 -7.76 12.30
C THR A 141 -13.83 -7.73 10.84
N LYS A 142 -15.15 -7.80 10.62
CA LYS A 142 -15.73 -7.69 9.26
C LYS A 142 -15.32 -6.39 8.57
N ALA A 143 -15.32 -5.28 9.31
CA ALA A 143 -14.93 -3.98 8.79
C ALA A 143 -13.42 -3.89 8.48
N ALA A 144 -12.56 -4.44 9.35
CA ALA A 144 -11.13 -4.54 9.09
C ALA A 144 -10.84 -5.34 7.81
N ARG A 145 -11.49 -6.50 7.65
CA ARG A 145 -11.37 -7.33 6.44
C ARG A 145 -11.84 -6.59 5.19
N PHE A 146 -12.93 -5.82 5.28
CA PHE A 146 -13.40 -5.01 4.15
C PHE A 146 -12.36 -3.97 3.73
N VAL A 147 -11.89 -3.14 4.65
CA VAL A 147 -10.87 -2.11 4.37
C VAL A 147 -9.60 -2.73 3.79
N PHE A 148 -9.11 -3.80 4.40
CA PHE A 148 -7.91 -4.50 3.93
C PHE A 148 -8.08 -5.08 2.52
N THR A 149 -9.25 -5.66 2.22
CA THR A 149 -9.55 -6.21 0.89
C THR A 149 -9.60 -5.11 -0.16
N GLU A 150 -10.21 -3.97 0.14
CA GLU A 150 -10.28 -2.85 -0.81
C GLU A 150 -8.91 -2.22 -1.05
N ILE A 151 -8.09 -2.04 -0.01
CA ILE A 151 -6.70 -1.58 -0.13
C ILE A 151 -5.88 -2.53 -1.01
N GLN A 152 -5.97 -3.84 -0.76
CA GLN A 152 -5.24 -4.82 -1.54
C GLN A 152 -5.65 -4.81 -3.02
N LYS A 153 -6.96 -4.71 -3.32
CA LYS A 153 -7.45 -4.56 -4.69
C LYS A 153 -6.88 -3.31 -5.36
N ILE A 154 -6.87 -2.19 -4.66
CA ILE A 154 -6.31 -0.93 -5.17
C ILE A 154 -4.82 -1.10 -5.48
N ASP A 155 -4.06 -1.65 -4.55
CA ASP A 155 -2.62 -1.79 -4.71
C ASP A 155 -2.26 -2.75 -5.85
N SER A 156 -2.88 -3.92 -5.91
CA SER A 156 -2.58 -4.91 -6.96
C SER A 156 -3.04 -4.48 -8.36
N ASN A 157 -4.11 -3.70 -8.48
CA ASN A 157 -4.65 -3.29 -9.79
C ASN A 157 -4.10 -1.95 -10.29
N TYR A 158 -3.80 -1.01 -9.38
CA TYR A 158 -3.53 0.38 -9.73
C TYR A 158 -2.14 0.87 -9.30
N TYR A 159 -1.52 0.20 -8.33
CA TYR A 159 -0.14 0.46 -7.88
C TYR A 159 0.74 -0.79 -7.94
N PRO A 160 0.72 -1.55 -9.06
CA PRO A 160 1.42 -2.83 -9.13
C PRO A 160 2.93 -2.66 -8.99
N GLU A 161 3.60 -3.71 -8.50
CA GLU A 161 5.07 -3.78 -8.40
C GLU A 161 5.72 -2.64 -7.58
N THR A 162 4.98 -2.04 -6.64
CA THR A 162 5.52 -1.01 -5.73
C THR A 162 6.07 -1.58 -4.41
N LEU A 163 5.79 -2.84 -4.08
CA LEU A 163 6.40 -3.53 -2.94
C LEU A 163 7.74 -4.16 -3.34
N HIS A 164 8.81 -3.79 -2.65
CA HIS A 164 10.12 -4.44 -2.76
C HIS A 164 10.20 -5.68 -1.87
N LYS A 165 10.04 -5.48 -0.56
CA LYS A 165 10.08 -6.53 0.48
C LYS A 165 9.12 -6.20 1.61
N LEU A 166 8.55 -7.22 2.22
CA LEU A 166 7.72 -7.15 3.42
C LEU A 166 8.39 -7.95 4.53
N PHE A 167 8.84 -7.29 5.60
CA PHE A 167 9.37 -7.94 6.79
C PHE A 167 8.27 -8.08 7.83
N VAL A 168 8.00 -9.29 8.28
CA VAL A 168 7.07 -9.55 9.38
C VAL A 168 7.88 -9.75 10.66
N VAL A 169 7.73 -8.83 11.61
CA VAL A 169 8.52 -8.82 12.85
C VAL A 169 7.65 -9.05 14.09
N ASN A 170 8.26 -9.57 15.16
CA ASN A 170 7.60 -9.90 16.43
C ASN A 170 6.44 -10.91 16.30
N ALA A 171 6.55 -11.84 15.35
CA ALA A 171 5.60 -12.95 15.19
C ALA A 171 5.64 -13.91 16.39
N GLY A 172 4.63 -13.83 17.25
CA GLY A 172 4.46 -14.73 18.39
C GLY A 172 4.06 -16.17 18.00
N PRO A 173 4.02 -17.11 18.96
CA PRO A 173 3.71 -18.52 18.69
C PRO A 173 2.39 -18.76 17.93
N GLY A 174 1.36 -17.94 18.17
CA GLY A 174 0.05 -18.01 17.49
C GLY A 174 0.02 -17.41 16.08
N PHE A 175 1.06 -16.67 15.66
CA PHE A 175 1.07 -15.99 14.36
C PHE A 175 0.97 -16.96 13.18
N ARG A 176 1.53 -18.17 13.30
CA ARG A 176 1.47 -19.18 12.22
C ARG A 176 0.03 -19.54 11.81
N VAL A 177 -0.90 -19.56 12.77
CA VAL A 177 -2.32 -19.86 12.52
C VAL A 177 -2.97 -18.68 11.80
N ILE A 178 -2.72 -17.46 12.28
CA ILE A 178 -3.23 -16.24 11.66
C ILE A 178 -2.68 -16.06 10.24
N TRP A 179 -1.38 -16.31 10.05
CA TRP A 179 -0.72 -16.27 8.76
C TRP A 179 -1.37 -17.21 7.75
N LYS A 180 -1.52 -18.49 8.12
CA LYS A 180 -2.09 -19.52 7.23
C LYS A 180 -3.59 -19.32 6.98
N GLY A 181 -4.35 -18.93 7.99
CA GLY A 181 -5.80 -18.86 7.93
C GLY A 181 -6.38 -17.53 7.47
N MET A 182 -5.65 -16.41 7.65
CA MET A 182 -6.22 -15.07 7.48
C MET A 182 -5.34 -14.06 6.75
N ILE A 183 -4.03 -14.31 6.54
CA ILE A 183 -3.18 -13.37 5.80
C ILE A 183 -2.86 -13.93 4.41
N LYS A 184 -2.43 -15.19 4.33
CA LYS A 184 -2.03 -15.83 3.07
C LYS A 184 -3.13 -15.80 2.00
N SER A 185 -4.39 -15.91 2.38
CA SER A 185 -5.53 -15.88 1.45
C SER A 185 -5.78 -14.53 0.79
N PHE A 186 -5.23 -13.45 1.35
CA PHE A 186 -5.43 -12.08 0.86
C PHE A 186 -4.20 -11.54 0.12
N LEU A 187 -3.05 -12.20 0.25
CA LEU A 187 -1.85 -11.80 -0.44
C LEU A 187 -1.91 -12.34 -1.87
N ASP A 188 -1.66 -11.47 -2.85
CA ASP A 188 -1.51 -11.93 -4.22
C ASP A 188 -0.26 -12.82 -4.36
N ALA A 189 -0.27 -13.67 -5.40
CA ALA A 189 0.81 -14.65 -5.63
C ALA A 189 2.19 -13.99 -5.81
N ARG A 190 2.23 -12.70 -6.17
CA ARG A 190 3.46 -11.92 -6.38
C ARG A 190 4.00 -11.27 -5.11
N THR A 191 3.15 -11.09 -4.11
CA THR A 191 3.53 -10.57 -2.79
C THR A 191 4.16 -11.66 -1.95
N LEU A 192 3.67 -12.90 -2.02
CA LEU A 192 4.18 -14.03 -1.21
C LEU A 192 5.72 -14.23 -1.27
N PRO A 193 6.39 -14.17 -2.43
CA PRO A 193 7.85 -14.31 -2.50
C PRO A 193 8.62 -13.14 -1.90
N LYS A 194 7.97 -11.99 -1.66
CA LYS A 194 8.59 -10.76 -1.15
C LYS A 194 8.60 -10.70 0.39
N ILE A 195 8.01 -11.70 1.05
CA ILE A 195 7.80 -11.73 2.50
C ILE A 195 8.96 -12.46 3.17
N MET A 196 9.55 -11.81 4.19
CA MET A 196 10.62 -12.34 5.03
C MET A 196 10.22 -12.37 6.50
#